data_AF-A0A520UTN9-F1
#
_entry.id   AF-A0A520UTN9-F1
#
_cell.length_a   1.000
_cell.length_b   1.000
_cell.length_c   1.000
_cell.angle_alpha   90.00
_cell.angle_beta   90.00
_cell.angle_gamma   90.00
#
_symmetry.space_group_name_H-M   'P 1'
#
loop_
_entity.id
_entity.type
_entity.pdbx_description
1 polymer ?
#
loop_
_entity_poly.entity_id
_entity_poly.type
_entity_poly.pdbx_seq_one_letter_code
_entity_poly.pdbx_strand_id
1 'polypeptide(L)'
;DELNSKSYNVPLIENFKIIERPADQTTITKRFSKKVIELVHQYKEDNFFIYLAHSLPHIPLYASVEFLGKSKRGLYGDVIEEIDFGVGQILTELKKLKLEKNTIVVFTSDNGPWLTYKTHGGSAGLLRNGKGTTWEGGMRVPAIFWGAGIVSKSVNEMGSTLDLYPTFMSISNISYKDDNKLDGVDLSEVLFNNGSSTREIMPFYNGSELYAFRYKNYKLHLKTSSWFSKVETHDPPMLFDLEIDPSEKYNISEDNPEKINEILKIVKIHKEKIVYGDDQLESRD
;
A
#
# COMPACT_ATOMS: atom_id res chain seq x y z
N ASP A 1 21.71 -21.77 -11.55
CA ASP A 1 21.57 -21.09 -10.24
C ASP A 1 20.70 -19.84 -10.34
N GLU A 2 19.37 -20.00 -10.45
CA GLU A 2 18.41 -18.88 -10.56
C GLU A 2 18.21 -18.11 -9.23
N LEU A 3 18.82 -18.57 -8.13
CA LEU A 3 18.73 -17.99 -6.78
C LEU A 3 20.09 -17.53 -6.23
N ASN A 4 21.09 -17.30 -7.08
CA ASN A 4 22.37 -16.76 -6.60
C ASN A 4 22.20 -15.30 -6.17
N SER A 5 21.89 -15.07 -4.88
CA SER A 5 21.71 -13.73 -4.30
C SER A 5 22.93 -12.84 -4.50
N LYS A 6 24.14 -13.41 -4.67
CA LYS A 6 25.39 -12.68 -4.91
C LYS A 6 25.48 -12.05 -6.29
N SER A 7 24.60 -12.41 -7.23
CA SER A 7 24.55 -11.79 -8.55
C SER A 7 24.10 -10.32 -8.51
N TYR A 8 23.46 -9.88 -7.42
CA TYR A 8 23.03 -8.50 -7.23
C TYR A 8 23.89 -7.84 -6.16
N ASN A 9 24.66 -6.80 -6.55
CA ASN A 9 25.61 -6.12 -5.69
C ASN A 9 24.96 -5.07 -4.76
N VAL A 10 23.90 -5.48 -4.05
CA VAL A 10 23.12 -4.62 -3.14
C VAL A 10 23.71 -4.62 -1.73
N PRO A 11 23.80 -3.46 -1.04
CA PRO A 11 24.30 -3.40 0.33
C PRO A 11 23.18 -3.69 1.35
N LEU A 12 23.54 -4.33 2.45
CA LEU A 12 22.78 -4.26 3.69
C LEU A 12 23.41 -3.20 4.60
N ILE A 13 22.59 -2.27 5.07
CA ILE A 13 23.02 -1.11 5.82
C ILE A 13 22.39 -1.12 7.21
N GLU A 14 23.20 -0.88 8.24
CA GLU A 14 22.75 -0.63 9.61
C GLU A 14 23.45 0.62 10.12
N ASN A 15 22.69 1.58 10.65
CA ASN A 15 23.21 2.85 11.20
C ASN A 15 24.22 3.55 10.27
N PHE A 16 23.84 3.72 9.00
CA PHE A 16 24.65 4.32 7.93
C PHE A 16 25.94 3.57 7.56
N LYS A 17 26.14 2.34 8.08
CA LYS A 17 27.30 1.49 7.75
C LYS A 17 26.85 0.29 6.93
N ILE A 18 27.61 -0.02 5.87
CA ILE A 18 27.43 -1.26 5.12
C ILE A 18 27.95 -2.40 5.99
N ILE A 19 27.06 -3.31 6.38
CA ILE A 19 27.41 -4.49 7.17
C ILE A 19 27.59 -5.74 6.29
N GLU A 20 27.09 -5.71 5.05
CA GLU A 20 27.18 -6.82 4.11
C GLU A 20 27.01 -6.35 2.66
N ARG A 21 27.84 -6.88 1.73
CA ARG A 21 27.72 -6.61 0.28
C ARG A 21 28.45 -7.70 -0.54
N PRO A 22 27.80 -8.37 -1.51
CA PRO A 22 26.36 -8.35 -1.75
C PRO A 22 25.60 -8.92 -0.54
N ALA A 23 24.44 -8.35 -0.22
CA ALA A 23 23.57 -8.91 0.80
C ALA A 23 23.02 -10.28 0.37
N ASP A 24 23.01 -11.25 1.26
CA ASP A 24 22.32 -12.52 1.05
C ASP A 24 20.82 -12.34 1.19
N GLN A 25 20.18 -12.07 0.04
CA GLN A 25 18.75 -11.81 -0.04
C GLN A 25 17.87 -12.99 0.38
N THR A 26 18.40 -14.22 0.40
CA THR A 26 17.67 -15.41 0.92
C THR A 26 17.41 -15.35 2.43
N THR A 27 18.08 -14.44 3.13
CA THR A 27 17.96 -14.27 4.59
C THR A 27 17.25 -13.00 5.01
N ILE A 28 16.92 -12.11 4.06
CA ILE A 28 16.57 -10.73 4.38
C ILE A 28 15.23 -10.60 5.13
N THR A 29 14.22 -11.39 4.74
CA THR A 29 12.91 -11.40 5.40
C THR A 29 13.05 -11.81 6.86
N LYS A 30 13.69 -12.95 7.12
CA LYS A 30 14.02 -13.41 8.48
C LYS A 30 14.82 -12.40 9.29
N ARG A 31 15.83 -11.75 8.69
CA ARG A 31 16.66 -10.74 9.37
C ARG A 31 15.86 -9.52 9.76
N PHE A 32 14.98 -9.04 8.90
CA PHE A 32 14.12 -7.89 9.19
C PHE A 32 13.16 -8.21 10.34
N SER A 33 12.48 -9.36 10.32
CA SER A 33 11.58 -9.74 11.41
C SER A 33 12.32 -9.89 12.75
N LYS A 34 13.52 -10.50 12.74
CA LYS A 34 14.38 -10.58 13.93
C LYS A 34 14.79 -9.20 14.43
N LYS A 35 15.18 -8.30 13.53
CA LYS A 35 15.57 -6.94 13.91
C LYS A 35 14.43 -6.17 14.55
N VAL A 36 13.21 -6.29 14.02
CA VAL A 36 12.03 -5.69 14.64
C VAL A 36 11.80 -6.23 16.05
N ILE A 37 11.90 -7.55 16.25
CA ILE A 37 11.80 -8.16 17.58
C ILE A 37 12.88 -7.61 18.53
N GLU A 38 14.14 -7.52 18.09
CA GLU A 38 15.23 -6.91 18.87
C GLU A 38 14.91 -5.46 19.28
N LEU A 39 14.43 -4.64 18.35
CA LEU A 39 14.06 -3.24 18.61
C LEU A 39 12.87 -3.15 19.57
N VAL A 40 11.86 -4.02 19.44
CA VAL A 40 10.74 -4.08 20.38
C VAL A 40 11.23 -4.40 21.79
N HIS A 41 12.16 -5.35 21.97
CA HIS A 41 12.74 -5.62 23.28
C HIS A 41 13.55 -4.44 23.83
N GLN A 42 14.27 -3.72 22.96
CA GLN A 42 15.09 -2.58 23.33
C GLN A 42 14.22 -1.38 23.78
N TYR A 43 13.13 -1.10 23.06
CA TYR A 43 12.30 0.08 23.26
C TYR A 43 10.98 -0.19 23.97
N LYS A 44 10.79 -1.37 24.58
CA LYS A 44 9.52 -1.74 25.23
C LYS A 44 9.07 -0.80 26.37
N GLU A 45 10.00 -0.04 26.97
CA GLU A 45 9.70 0.95 28.01
C GLU A 45 9.50 2.37 27.43
N ASP A 46 9.76 2.56 26.12
CA ASP A 46 9.63 3.81 25.39
C ASP A 46 8.45 3.77 24.41
N ASN A 47 8.09 4.92 23.84
CA ASN A 47 7.25 4.97 22.65
C ASN A 47 8.11 4.75 21.41
N PHE A 48 7.76 3.77 20.57
CA PHE A 48 8.50 3.46 19.35
C PHE A 48 7.65 3.59 18.09
N PHE A 49 8.31 3.94 16.98
CA PHE A 49 7.79 3.84 15.63
C PHE A 49 8.74 2.97 14.81
N ILE A 50 8.22 1.87 14.27
CA ILE A 50 8.99 0.93 13.43
C ILE A 50 8.34 0.89 12.06
N TYR A 51 9.07 1.34 11.04
CA TYR A 51 8.68 1.18 9.64
C TYR A 51 9.39 -0.03 9.04
N LEU A 52 8.66 -1.14 8.94
CA LEU A 52 9.14 -2.37 8.31
C LEU A 52 8.72 -2.43 6.84
N ALA A 53 9.60 -1.96 5.96
CA ALA A 53 9.44 -2.09 4.51
C ALA A 53 10.22 -3.30 4.00
N HIS A 54 9.55 -4.44 3.85
CA HIS A 54 10.18 -5.59 3.20
C HIS A 54 10.57 -5.23 1.75
N SER A 55 11.77 -5.62 1.34
CA SER A 55 12.20 -5.51 -0.07
C SER A 55 11.50 -6.55 -0.95
N LEU A 56 11.11 -7.68 -0.35
CA LEU A 56 10.30 -8.73 -0.95
C LEU A 56 8.80 -8.46 -0.70
N PRO A 57 7.88 -8.86 -1.59
CA PRO A 57 8.04 -9.80 -2.70
C PRO A 57 8.39 -9.13 -4.03
N HIS A 58 9.01 -7.95 -4.03
CA HIS A 58 9.55 -7.39 -5.27
C HIS A 58 10.60 -8.35 -5.82
N ILE A 59 10.58 -8.54 -7.14
CA ILE A 59 11.57 -9.36 -7.83
C ILE A 59 12.98 -8.72 -7.78
N PRO A 60 14.05 -9.51 -7.99
CA PRO A 60 14.08 -10.98 -7.99
C PRO A 60 13.67 -11.57 -6.63
N LEU A 61 12.99 -12.72 -6.67
CA LEU A 61 12.44 -13.36 -5.47
C LEU A 61 13.49 -14.22 -4.76
N TYR A 62 13.48 -14.21 -3.44
CA TYR A 62 14.33 -15.06 -2.61
C TYR A 62 13.57 -15.51 -1.37
N ALA A 63 13.69 -16.78 -1.00
CA ALA A 63 13.15 -17.33 0.22
C ALA A 63 14.25 -18.08 0.97
N SER A 64 14.12 -18.17 2.30
CA SER A 64 15.04 -18.95 3.11
C SER A 64 14.88 -20.44 2.86
N VAL A 65 15.88 -21.24 3.25
CA VAL A 65 15.87 -22.71 3.07
C VAL A 65 14.65 -23.37 3.75
N GLU A 66 14.17 -22.80 4.85
CA GLU A 66 13.00 -23.29 5.57
C GLU A 66 11.69 -23.15 4.77
N PHE A 67 11.59 -22.12 3.92
CA PHE A 67 10.39 -21.81 3.13
C PHE A 67 10.50 -22.20 1.67
N LEU A 68 11.71 -22.38 1.14
CA LEU A 68 11.93 -22.69 -0.27
C LEU A 68 11.25 -24.01 -0.68
N GLY A 69 10.38 -23.92 -1.69
CA GLY A 69 9.63 -25.04 -2.26
C GLY A 69 8.50 -25.56 -1.38
N LYS A 70 7.99 -24.77 -0.43
CA LYS A 70 6.92 -25.19 0.49
C LYS A 70 5.54 -24.77 0.02
N SER A 71 5.46 -23.59 -0.59
CA SER A 71 4.19 -23.03 -1.01
C SER A 71 3.68 -23.68 -2.29
N LYS A 72 2.37 -23.93 -2.33
CA LYS A 72 1.68 -24.37 -3.56
C LYS A 72 1.75 -23.32 -4.69
N ARG A 73 2.08 -22.07 -4.36
CA ARG A 73 2.20 -20.96 -5.31
C ARG A 73 3.65 -20.74 -5.78
N GLY A 74 4.52 -21.73 -5.58
CA GLY A 74 5.93 -21.66 -5.96
C GLY A 74 6.67 -20.56 -5.19
N LEU A 75 7.78 -20.09 -5.76
CA LEU A 75 8.70 -19.17 -5.09
C LEU A 75 8.04 -17.86 -4.61
N TYR A 76 7.08 -17.30 -5.36
CA TYR A 76 6.34 -16.14 -4.88
C TYR A 76 5.55 -16.46 -3.61
N GLY A 77 4.93 -17.65 -3.56
CA GLY A 77 4.26 -18.15 -2.38
C GLY A 77 5.21 -18.36 -1.20
N ASP A 78 6.39 -18.94 -1.44
CA ASP A 78 7.40 -19.15 -0.39
C ASP A 78 7.79 -17.83 0.29
N VAL A 79 7.98 -16.77 -0.51
CA VAL A 79 8.26 -15.42 -0.02
C VAL A 79 7.12 -14.88 0.84
N ILE A 80 5.88 -15.01 0.38
CA ILE A 80 4.71 -14.53 1.12
C ILE A 80 4.52 -15.29 2.43
N GLU A 81 4.71 -16.62 2.43
CA GLU A 81 4.65 -17.46 3.63
C GLU A 81 5.75 -17.09 4.64
N GLU A 82 6.95 -16.74 4.17
CA GLU A 82 8.04 -16.28 5.05
C GLU A 82 7.72 -14.91 5.68
N ILE A 83 7.14 -13.98 4.90
CA ILE A 83 6.68 -12.67 5.41
C ILE A 83 5.57 -12.87 6.45
N ASP A 84 4.56 -13.68 6.13
CA ASP A 84 3.45 -14.01 7.05
C ASP A 84 3.97 -14.60 8.37
N PHE A 85 4.88 -15.58 8.29
CA PHE A 85 5.52 -16.15 9.46
C PHE A 85 6.27 -15.09 10.27
N GLY A 86 7.04 -14.23 9.62
CA GLY A 86 7.79 -13.14 10.25
C GLY A 86 6.89 -12.15 11.01
N VAL A 87 5.77 -11.75 10.40
CA VAL A 87 4.74 -10.93 11.06
C VAL A 87 4.14 -11.67 12.25
N GLY A 88 3.83 -12.95 12.10
CA GLY A 88 3.34 -13.80 13.19
C GLY A 88 4.30 -13.87 14.40
N GLN A 89 5.61 -13.92 14.14
CA GLN A 89 6.63 -13.86 15.21
C GLN A 89 6.60 -12.51 15.94
N ILE A 90 6.53 -11.39 15.21
CA ILE A 90 6.45 -10.05 15.80
C ILE A 90 5.20 -9.91 16.68
N LEU A 91 4.01 -10.29 16.16
CA LEU A 91 2.77 -10.24 16.92
C LEU A 91 2.78 -11.13 18.16
N THR A 92 3.42 -12.29 18.05
CA THR A 92 3.61 -13.21 19.20
C THR A 92 4.48 -12.56 20.27
N GLU A 93 5.55 -11.89 19.88
CA GLU A 93 6.45 -11.24 20.84
C GLU A 93 5.82 -10.03 21.52
N LEU A 94 5.07 -9.20 20.78
CA LEU A 94 4.28 -8.11 21.36
C LEU A 94 3.33 -8.61 22.46
N LYS A 95 2.66 -9.75 22.23
CA LYS A 95 1.78 -10.37 23.25
C LYS A 95 2.55 -10.89 24.46
N LYS A 96 3.71 -11.54 24.26
CA LYS A 96 4.54 -12.03 25.38
C LYS A 96 5.01 -10.89 26.27
N LEU A 97 5.35 -9.76 25.66
CA LEU A 97 5.76 -8.54 26.33
C LEU A 97 4.60 -7.71 26.87
N LYS A 98 3.35 -8.14 26.66
CA LYS A 98 2.11 -7.44 27.06
C LYS A 98 1.96 -6.04 26.45
N LEU A 99 2.49 -5.85 25.24
CA LEU A 99 2.46 -4.59 24.50
C LEU A 99 1.24 -4.48 23.57
N GLU A 100 0.47 -5.56 23.37
CA GLU A 100 -0.62 -5.60 22.38
C GLU A 100 -1.73 -4.57 22.63
N LYS A 101 -1.90 -4.12 23.88
CA LYS A 101 -2.88 -3.10 24.26
C LYS A 101 -2.40 -1.66 24.04
N ASN A 102 -1.11 -1.47 23.74
CA ASN A 102 -0.49 -0.17 23.54
C ASN A 102 0.34 -0.11 22.25
N THR A 103 0.13 -1.03 21.32
CA THR A 103 0.82 -1.07 20.03
C THR A 103 -0.21 -1.27 18.93
N ILE A 104 -0.15 -0.42 17.92
CA ILE A 104 -0.90 -0.58 16.68
C ILE A 104 0.05 -1.15 15.64
N VAL A 105 -0.37 -2.23 15.00
CA VAL A 105 0.32 -2.82 13.85
C VAL A 105 -0.56 -2.58 12.63
N VAL A 106 0.03 -1.98 11.60
CA VAL A 106 -0.61 -1.78 10.30
C VAL A 106 0.13 -2.61 9.26
N PHE A 107 -0.60 -3.46 8.55
CA PHE A 107 -0.08 -4.23 7.42
C PHE A 107 -0.76 -3.74 6.14
N THR A 108 0.04 -3.30 5.17
CA THR A 108 -0.43 -2.84 3.85
C THR A 108 0.63 -3.05 2.77
N SER A 109 0.36 -2.65 1.54
CA SER A 109 1.27 -2.66 0.40
C SER A 109 1.37 -1.28 -0.25
N ASP A 110 2.47 -1.02 -0.96
CA ASP A 110 2.74 0.22 -1.68
C ASP A 110 1.95 0.35 -3.00
N ASN A 111 1.70 -0.77 -3.68
CA ASN A 111 0.98 -0.85 -4.95
C ASN A 111 0.42 -2.25 -5.22
N GLY A 112 -0.39 -2.36 -6.27
CA GLY A 112 -0.86 -3.63 -6.81
C GLY A 112 0.24 -4.57 -7.33
N PRO A 113 -0.09 -5.82 -7.66
CA PRO A 113 0.87 -6.83 -8.07
C PRO A 113 1.50 -6.56 -9.44
N TRP A 114 2.76 -6.94 -9.60
CA TRP A 114 3.43 -6.85 -10.91
C TRP A 114 3.09 -8.05 -11.80
N LEU A 115 1.92 -7.98 -12.44
CA LEU A 115 1.33 -9.09 -13.20
C LEU A 115 2.17 -9.58 -14.39
N THR A 116 3.08 -8.74 -14.91
CA THR A 116 3.97 -9.10 -16.03
C THR A 116 4.91 -10.26 -15.69
N TYR A 117 5.22 -10.44 -14.41
CA TYR A 117 6.03 -11.55 -13.90
C TYR A 117 5.23 -12.84 -13.65
N LYS A 118 3.95 -12.87 -14.03
CA LYS A 118 3.09 -14.07 -14.03
C LYS A 118 3.13 -14.78 -12.68
N THR A 119 3.64 -16.02 -12.63
CA THR A 119 3.74 -16.83 -11.40
C THR A 119 4.74 -16.28 -10.39
N HIS A 120 5.66 -15.40 -10.81
CA HIS A 120 6.59 -14.68 -9.94
C HIS A 120 6.03 -13.31 -9.51
N GLY A 121 4.78 -13.01 -9.86
CA GLY A 121 4.04 -11.82 -9.44
C GLY A 121 2.89 -12.13 -8.49
N GLY A 122 2.38 -11.07 -7.86
CA GLY A 122 1.19 -11.13 -7.02
C GLY A 122 -0.10 -11.37 -7.81
N SER A 123 -1.23 -11.34 -7.11
CA SER A 123 -2.57 -11.46 -7.72
C SER A 123 -3.42 -10.26 -7.28
N ALA A 124 -4.18 -9.70 -8.21
CA ALA A 124 -5.14 -8.63 -7.93
C ALA A 124 -6.52 -9.21 -7.55
N GLY A 125 -6.64 -10.54 -7.52
CA GLY A 125 -7.91 -11.22 -7.31
C GLY A 125 -8.91 -10.87 -8.43
N LEU A 126 -10.06 -10.35 -8.03
CA LEU A 126 -11.12 -9.92 -8.96
C LEU A 126 -10.88 -8.53 -9.56
N LEU A 127 -9.91 -7.77 -9.05
CA LEU A 127 -9.67 -6.39 -9.47
C LEU A 127 -8.93 -6.36 -10.81
N ARG A 128 -9.20 -5.32 -11.59
CA ARG A 128 -8.62 -5.17 -12.93
C ARG A 128 -7.18 -4.67 -12.87
N ASN A 129 -6.32 -5.31 -13.68
CA ASN A 129 -4.91 -4.97 -13.86
C ASN A 129 -4.08 -4.99 -12.57
N GLY A 130 -2.91 -4.35 -12.56
CA GLY A 130 -1.89 -4.44 -11.52
C GLY A 130 -1.00 -3.21 -11.50
N LYS A 131 0.20 -3.37 -10.93
CA LYS A 131 1.22 -2.33 -10.73
C LYS A 131 1.32 -1.36 -11.92
N GLY A 132 1.41 -0.06 -11.61
CA GLY A 132 1.54 1.09 -12.52
C GLY A 132 0.38 1.33 -13.47
N THR A 133 -0.81 0.91 -13.06
CA THR A 133 -2.05 1.33 -13.69
C THR A 133 -2.96 1.95 -12.64
N THR A 134 -3.87 2.83 -13.06
CA THR A 134 -4.86 3.46 -12.17
C THR A 134 -6.17 2.66 -12.07
N TRP A 135 -6.17 1.40 -12.55
CA TRP A 135 -7.25 0.45 -12.28
C TRP A 135 -7.21 -0.02 -10.82
N GLU A 136 -8.30 -0.56 -10.30
CA GLU A 136 -8.38 -0.97 -8.89
C GLU A 136 -7.30 -1.98 -8.52
N GLY A 137 -6.94 -2.91 -9.41
CA GLY A 137 -5.89 -3.88 -9.14
C GLY A 137 -4.49 -3.26 -9.05
N GLY A 138 -4.29 -2.03 -9.53
CA GLY A 138 -3.02 -1.33 -9.46
C GLY A 138 -2.78 -0.52 -8.20
N MET A 139 -3.85 -0.05 -7.54
CA MET A 139 -3.74 0.91 -6.41
C MET A 139 -4.62 0.56 -5.20
N ARG A 140 -5.57 -0.39 -5.30
CA ARG A 140 -6.28 -0.94 -4.14
C ARG A 140 -5.43 -2.06 -3.52
N VAL A 141 -5.05 -1.89 -2.26
CA VAL A 141 -4.11 -2.77 -1.54
C VAL A 141 -4.78 -3.42 -0.31
N PRO A 142 -4.28 -4.57 0.17
CA PRO A 142 -4.73 -5.09 1.47
C PRO A 142 -4.39 -4.10 2.58
N ALA A 143 -5.26 -3.97 3.59
CA ALA A 143 -5.00 -3.16 4.78
C ALA A 143 -5.56 -3.86 6.02
N ILE A 144 -4.70 -4.13 7.00
CA ILE A 144 -5.08 -4.73 8.28
C ILE A 144 -4.53 -3.86 9.39
N PHE A 145 -5.40 -3.50 10.33
CA PHE A 145 -5.06 -2.80 11.57
C PHE A 145 -5.25 -3.76 12.74
N TRP A 146 -4.29 -3.82 13.65
CA TRP A 146 -4.30 -4.75 14.77
C TRP A 146 -3.74 -4.11 16.05
N GLY A 147 -4.31 -4.47 17.21
CA GLY A 147 -3.81 -4.07 18.52
C GLY A 147 -4.50 -2.83 19.11
N ALA A 148 -4.00 -2.36 20.25
CA ALA A 148 -4.38 -1.13 20.95
C ALA A 148 -5.90 -0.87 21.12
N GLY A 149 -6.71 -1.92 21.27
CA GLY A 149 -8.17 -1.76 21.42
C GLY A 149 -8.90 -1.36 20.14
N ILE A 150 -8.27 -1.50 18.97
CA ILE A 150 -8.94 -1.37 17.67
C ILE A 150 -10.16 -2.28 17.63
N VAL A 151 -11.29 -1.73 17.17
CA VAL A 151 -12.53 -2.48 17.03
C VAL A 151 -12.38 -3.55 15.94
N SER A 152 -12.66 -4.80 16.31
CA SER A 152 -12.65 -5.91 15.35
C SER A 152 -13.89 -5.84 14.46
N LYS A 153 -13.71 -5.36 13.23
CA LYS A 153 -14.75 -5.32 12.18
C LYS A 153 -14.12 -5.34 10.79
N SER A 154 -14.94 -5.66 9.79
CA SER A 154 -14.63 -5.35 8.39
C SER A 154 -15.13 -3.94 8.07
N VAL A 155 -14.31 -3.17 7.35
CA VAL A 155 -14.64 -1.80 6.91
C VAL A 155 -14.65 -1.78 5.38
N ASN A 156 -15.78 -1.38 4.80
CA ASN A 156 -15.96 -1.27 3.35
C ASN A 156 -15.82 0.18 2.84
N GLU A 157 -15.66 1.12 3.77
CA GLU A 157 -15.51 2.55 3.49
C GLU A 157 -14.14 2.84 2.88
N MET A 158 -14.02 4.01 2.24
CA MET A 158 -12.79 4.39 1.55
C MET A 158 -11.68 4.76 2.55
N GLY A 159 -10.49 4.25 2.32
CA GLY A 159 -9.26 4.63 3.01
C GLY A 159 -8.07 4.74 2.05
N SER A 160 -6.98 5.35 2.52
CA SER A 160 -5.75 5.59 1.78
C SER A 160 -4.53 5.35 2.65
N THR A 161 -3.39 5.00 2.04
CA THR A 161 -2.10 5.07 2.74
C THR A 161 -1.76 6.50 3.16
N LEU A 162 -2.32 7.51 2.49
CA LEU A 162 -2.25 8.93 2.88
C LEU A 162 -2.86 9.19 4.26
N ASP A 163 -3.79 8.34 4.71
CA ASP A 163 -4.51 8.49 5.98
C ASP A 163 -3.66 8.05 7.18
N LEU A 164 -2.60 7.27 6.96
CA LEU A 164 -1.73 6.78 8.04
C LEU A 164 -1.08 7.92 8.81
N TYR A 165 -0.61 8.95 8.10
CA TYR A 165 0.04 10.10 8.74
C TYR A 165 -0.91 10.86 9.69
N PRO A 166 -2.04 11.45 9.24
CA PRO A 166 -2.94 12.18 10.15
C PRO A 166 -3.51 11.26 11.25
N THR A 167 -3.78 9.99 10.94
CA THR A 167 -4.24 9.02 11.94
C THR A 167 -3.19 8.82 13.04
N PHE A 168 -1.91 8.61 12.68
CA PHE A 168 -0.82 8.44 13.65
C PHE A 168 -0.57 9.69 14.48
N MET A 169 -0.67 10.86 13.88
CA MET A 169 -0.57 12.12 14.60
C MET A 169 -1.69 12.26 15.64
N SER A 170 -2.94 11.97 15.24
CA SER A 170 -4.12 12.00 16.12
C SER A 170 -3.97 11.08 17.34
N ILE A 171 -3.59 9.81 17.12
CA ILE A 171 -3.47 8.83 18.21
C ILE A 171 -2.25 9.04 19.13
N SER A 172 -1.20 9.70 18.63
CA SER A 172 0.01 9.97 19.41
C SER A 172 -0.20 11.06 20.47
N ASN A 173 -1.28 11.84 20.35
CA ASN A 173 -1.57 13.01 21.19
C ASN A 173 -0.41 14.02 21.24
N ILE A 174 0.37 14.11 20.15
CA ILE A 174 1.46 15.07 19.98
C ILE A 174 0.89 16.35 19.36
N SER A 175 1.09 17.48 20.03
CA SER A 175 0.79 18.79 19.46
C SER A 175 1.69 19.05 18.25
N TYR A 176 1.12 18.98 17.07
CA TYR A 176 1.79 19.31 15.81
C TYR A 176 1.08 20.48 15.14
N LYS A 177 1.86 21.48 14.72
CA LYS A 177 1.36 22.57 13.89
C LYS A 177 1.51 22.13 12.45
N ASP A 178 0.43 21.60 11.90
CA ASP A 178 0.41 21.30 10.47
C ASP A 178 0.18 22.60 9.70
N ASP A 179 1.26 23.11 9.12
CA ASP A 179 1.19 24.26 8.22
C ASP A 179 0.84 23.80 6.77
N ASN A 180 0.68 22.50 6.54
CA ASN A 180 0.35 21.94 5.23
C ASN A 180 -1.11 21.50 5.14
N LYS A 181 -1.64 21.51 3.92
CA LYS A 181 -2.92 20.88 3.60
C LYS A 181 -2.65 19.40 3.33
N LEU A 182 -3.06 18.53 4.25
CA LEU A 182 -2.97 17.08 4.06
C LEU A 182 -4.06 16.58 3.11
N ASP A 183 -3.71 15.59 2.28
CA ASP A 183 -4.66 14.82 1.48
C ASP A 183 -5.24 13.61 2.24
N GLY A 184 -4.65 13.27 3.38
CA GLY A 184 -5.10 12.22 4.30
C GLY A 184 -6.22 12.69 5.22
N VAL A 185 -7.02 11.75 5.72
CA VAL A 185 -8.03 11.95 6.77
C VAL A 185 -7.69 11.12 8.00
N ASP A 186 -8.14 11.55 9.17
CA ASP A 186 -7.98 10.78 10.41
C ASP A 186 -8.98 9.61 10.45
N LEU A 187 -8.46 8.39 10.63
CA LEU A 187 -9.23 7.15 10.76
C LEU A 187 -9.50 6.73 12.21
N SER A 188 -9.14 7.55 13.21
CA SER A 188 -9.33 7.26 14.64
C SER A 188 -10.78 6.83 14.96
N GLU A 189 -11.77 7.54 14.43
CA GLU A 189 -13.20 7.20 14.60
C GLU A 189 -13.55 5.82 14.05
N VAL A 190 -12.99 5.47 12.88
CA VAL A 190 -13.19 4.14 12.26
C VAL A 190 -12.56 3.05 13.12
N LEU A 191 -11.37 3.30 13.63
CA LEU A 191 -10.54 2.32 14.35
C LEU A 191 -11.03 2.07 15.78
N PHE A 192 -11.46 3.10 16.51
CA PHE A 192 -11.72 3.01 17.95
C PHE A 192 -13.18 3.19 18.35
N ASN A 193 -13.98 3.92 17.55
CA ASN A 193 -15.29 4.41 17.99
C ASN A 193 -16.47 3.84 17.20
N ASN A 194 -16.25 2.79 16.39
CA ASN A 194 -17.25 2.28 15.45
C ASN A 194 -17.79 3.32 14.46
N GLY A 195 -17.10 4.46 14.30
CA GLY A 195 -17.46 5.51 13.37
C GLY A 195 -17.15 5.12 11.92
N SER A 196 -17.34 6.11 11.05
CA SER A 196 -17.15 6.01 9.60
C SER A 196 -16.05 6.93 9.10
N SER A 197 -15.38 6.52 8.04
CA SER A 197 -14.40 7.32 7.32
C SER A 197 -15.09 8.55 6.71
N THR A 198 -14.46 9.70 6.86
CA THR A 198 -14.92 10.95 6.25
C THR A 198 -14.46 11.09 4.79
N ARG A 199 -13.67 10.13 4.29
CA ARG A 199 -13.14 10.15 2.92
C ARG A 199 -14.23 9.86 1.89
N GLU A 200 -14.57 10.88 1.10
CA GLU A 200 -15.48 10.72 -0.03
C GLU A 200 -14.76 10.63 -1.39
N ILE A 201 -13.51 11.10 -1.49
CA ILE A 201 -12.76 11.19 -2.75
C ILE A 201 -11.42 10.46 -2.72
N MET A 202 -11.01 9.95 -3.89
CA MET A 202 -9.66 9.46 -4.14
C MET A 202 -9.22 9.83 -5.57
N PRO A 203 -8.24 10.74 -5.74
CA PRO A 203 -7.59 10.96 -7.02
C PRO A 203 -6.53 9.88 -7.30
N PHE A 204 -6.41 9.44 -8.55
CA PHE A 204 -5.44 8.44 -8.99
C PHE A 204 -4.53 9.07 -10.05
N TYR A 205 -3.27 9.27 -9.69
CA TYR A 205 -2.27 9.88 -10.55
C TYR A 205 -1.39 8.81 -11.22
N ASN A 206 -0.95 9.11 -12.45
CA ASN A 206 0.17 8.45 -13.09
C ASN A 206 1.17 9.54 -13.51
N GLY A 207 2.33 9.57 -12.86
CA GLY A 207 3.23 10.72 -12.92
C GLY A 207 2.53 11.99 -12.40
N SER A 208 2.64 13.09 -13.15
CA SER A 208 2.02 14.38 -12.84
C SER A 208 0.55 14.49 -13.30
N GLU A 209 0.01 13.46 -13.95
CA GLU A 209 -1.30 13.53 -14.59
C GLU A 209 -2.37 12.75 -13.81
N LEU A 210 -3.55 13.38 -13.63
CA LEU A 210 -4.71 12.71 -13.06
C LEU A 210 -5.37 11.80 -14.11
N TYR A 211 -5.36 10.49 -13.86
CA TYR A 211 -5.88 9.47 -14.79
C TYR A 211 -7.27 9.01 -14.39
N ALA A 212 -7.51 8.81 -13.10
CA ALA A 212 -8.81 8.43 -12.58
C ALA A 212 -9.18 9.19 -11.31
N PHE A 213 -10.46 9.21 -11.00
CA PHE A 213 -10.99 9.87 -9.81
C PHE A 213 -12.17 9.08 -9.27
N ARG A 214 -12.13 8.71 -7.99
CA ARG A 214 -13.24 8.05 -7.31
C ARG A 214 -13.96 9.08 -6.44
N TYR A 215 -15.28 9.11 -6.58
CA TYR A 215 -16.20 9.80 -5.67
C TYR A 215 -17.21 8.78 -5.14
N LYS A 216 -17.15 8.51 -3.83
CA LYS A 216 -17.94 7.46 -3.15
C LYS A 216 -17.76 6.11 -3.86
N ASN A 217 -18.83 5.53 -4.40
CA ASN A 217 -18.79 4.23 -5.06
C ASN A 217 -18.45 4.34 -6.55
N TYR A 218 -18.51 5.54 -7.12
CA TYR A 218 -18.26 5.75 -8.54
C TYR A 218 -16.80 6.08 -8.81
N LYS A 219 -16.21 5.42 -9.80
CA LYS A 219 -14.88 5.71 -10.30
C LYS A 219 -14.92 6.09 -11.77
N LEU A 220 -14.34 7.24 -12.04
CA LEU A 220 -14.25 7.86 -13.35
C LEU A 220 -12.82 7.74 -13.88
N HIS A 221 -12.64 7.26 -15.11
CA HIS A 221 -11.32 7.25 -15.79
C HIS A 221 -11.31 8.29 -16.91
N LEU A 222 -10.48 9.32 -16.74
CA LEU A 222 -10.16 10.32 -17.77
C LEU A 222 -9.17 9.76 -18.78
N LYS A 223 -8.24 8.95 -18.30
CA LYS A 223 -7.19 8.31 -19.08
C LYS A 223 -6.98 6.90 -18.59
N THR A 224 -6.66 5.99 -19.51
CA THR A 224 -6.27 4.62 -19.17
C THR A 224 -4.96 4.28 -19.86
N SER A 225 -4.10 3.57 -19.15
CA SER A 225 -2.92 2.95 -19.73
C SER A 225 -2.69 1.57 -19.09
N SER A 226 -1.91 0.75 -19.79
CA SER A 226 -1.22 -0.37 -19.16
C SER A 226 0.27 -0.02 -19.03
N TRP A 227 1.02 -0.76 -18.22
CA TRP A 227 2.43 -0.49 -17.93
C TRP A 227 3.30 -0.23 -19.18
N PHE A 228 3.00 -0.89 -20.30
CA PHE A 228 3.75 -0.76 -21.57
C PHE A 228 2.89 -0.27 -22.75
N SER A 229 1.65 0.18 -22.49
CA SER A 229 0.74 0.59 -23.56
C SER A 229 0.65 2.10 -23.70
N LYS A 230 0.24 2.53 -24.90
CA LYS A 230 -0.12 3.92 -25.15
C LYS A 230 -1.24 4.34 -24.19
N VAL A 231 -1.17 5.60 -23.79
CA VAL A 231 -2.22 6.25 -23.00
C VAL A 231 -3.41 6.50 -23.92
N GLU A 232 -4.59 6.09 -23.47
CA GLU A 232 -5.87 6.38 -24.11
C GLU A 232 -6.59 7.45 -23.27
N THR A 233 -7.08 8.50 -23.92
CA THR A 233 -7.89 9.55 -23.29
C THR A 233 -9.35 9.32 -23.64
N HIS A 234 -10.23 9.46 -22.66
CA HIS A 234 -11.66 9.17 -22.79
C HIS A 234 -12.50 10.45 -22.73
N ASP A 235 -13.31 10.67 -23.77
CA ASP A 235 -14.30 11.75 -23.83
C ASP A 235 -15.60 11.23 -24.49
N PRO A 236 -16.70 11.00 -23.73
CA PRO A 236 -16.79 11.20 -22.29
C PRO A 236 -15.91 10.21 -21.49
N PRO A 237 -15.53 10.53 -20.24
CA PRO A 237 -14.80 9.61 -19.38
C PRO A 237 -15.53 8.29 -19.16
N MET A 238 -14.78 7.20 -18.96
CA MET A 238 -15.39 5.94 -18.52
C MET A 238 -15.88 6.06 -17.08
N LEU A 239 -16.99 5.40 -16.75
CA LEU A 239 -17.57 5.41 -15.41
C LEU A 239 -17.88 3.98 -14.95
N PHE A 240 -17.54 3.66 -13.71
CA PHE A 240 -17.82 2.38 -13.07
C PHE A 240 -18.41 2.59 -11.69
N ASP A 241 -19.38 1.77 -11.30
CA ASP A 241 -19.83 1.64 -9.91
C ASP A 241 -19.07 0.49 -9.24
N LEU A 242 -18.18 0.81 -8.31
CA LEU A 242 -17.30 -0.15 -7.63
C LEU A 242 -18.00 -0.98 -6.55
N GLU A 243 -19.23 -0.62 -6.15
CA GLU A 243 -20.04 -1.43 -5.24
C GLU A 243 -20.67 -2.60 -5.99
N ILE A 244 -21.09 -2.37 -7.24
CA ILE A 244 -21.70 -3.38 -8.11
C ILE A 244 -20.65 -4.13 -8.93
N ASP A 245 -19.66 -3.42 -9.46
CA ASP A 245 -18.61 -3.93 -10.33
C ASP A 245 -17.21 -3.47 -9.87
N PRO A 246 -16.67 -4.06 -8.79
CA PRO A 246 -15.31 -3.80 -8.34
C PRO A 246 -14.23 -4.25 -9.35
N SER A 247 -14.61 -4.97 -10.42
CA SER A 247 -13.70 -5.42 -11.48
C SER A 247 -13.60 -4.43 -12.64
N GLU A 248 -14.34 -3.32 -12.63
CA GLU A 248 -14.31 -2.28 -13.67
C GLU A 248 -14.48 -2.89 -15.08
N LYS A 249 -15.43 -3.83 -15.22
CA LYS A 249 -15.73 -4.60 -16.43
C LYS A 249 -16.83 -3.96 -17.26
N TYR A 250 -17.83 -3.35 -16.62
CA TYR A 250 -19.02 -2.79 -17.26
C TYR A 250 -18.97 -1.26 -17.17
N ASN A 251 -18.58 -0.61 -18.28
CA ASN A 251 -18.61 0.84 -18.37
C ASN A 251 -20.07 1.33 -18.45
N ILE A 252 -20.49 2.15 -17.49
CA ILE A 252 -21.86 2.69 -17.39
C ILE A 252 -21.95 4.15 -17.83
N SER A 253 -20.94 4.67 -18.53
CA SER A 253 -20.85 6.10 -18.88
C SER A 253 -22.01 6.60 -19.74
N GLU A 254 -22.46 5.81 -20.71
CA GLU A 254 -23.53 6.21 -21.65
C GLU A 254 -24.86 6.48 -20.93
N ASP A 255 -25.17 5.68 -19.92
CA ASP A 255 -26.44 5.76 -19.18
C ASP A 255 -26.38 6.76 -17.99
N ASN A 256 -25.21 7.33 -17.67
CA ASN A 256 -25.00 8.12 -16.45
C ASN A 256 -24.31 9.50 -16.69
N PRO A 257 -24.76 10.31 -17.67
CA PRO A 257 -24.12 11.59 -17.97
C PRO A 257 -24.19 12.60 -16.83
N GLU A 258 -25.27 12.60 -16.02
CA GLU A 258 -25.40 13.49 -14.87
C GLU A 258 -24.36 13.18 -13.79
N LYS A 259 -24.09 11.89 -13.52
CA LYS A 259 -23.09 11.44 -12.56
C LYS A 259 -21.68 11.82 -13.01
N ILE A 260 -21.37 11.67 -14.31
CA ILE A 260 -20.10 12.11 -14.88
C ILE A 260 -19.92 13.61 -14.64
N ASN A 261 -20.92 14.43 -14.95
CA ASN A 261 -20.86 15.88 -14.78
C ASN A 261 -20.69 16.30 -13.30
N GLU A 262 -21.32 15.58 -12.37
CA GLU A 262 -21.11 15.76 -10.93
C GLU A 262 -19.64 15.51 -10.55
N ILE A 263 -19.09 14.37 -10.93
CA ILE A 263 -17.71 14.00 -10.59
C ILE A 263 -16.71 14.96 -11.26
N LEU A 264 -16.94 15.37 -12.51
CA LEU A 264 -16.08 16.32 -13.22
C LEU A 264 -16.03 17.70 -12.54
N LYS A 265 -17.12 18.15 -11.91
CA LYS A 265 -17.11 19.38 -11.08
C LYS A 265 -16.18 19.22 -9.87
N ILE A 266 -16.21 18.07 -9.21
CA ILE A 266 -15.33 17.76 -8.07
C ILE A 266 -13.87 17.67 -8.53
N VAL A 267 -13.61 17.00 -9.66
CA VAL A 267 -12.28 16.93 -10.28
C VAL A 267 -11.73 18.33 -10.58
N LYS A 268 -12.56 19.24 -11.09
CA LYS A 268 -12.16 20.63 -11.33
C LYS A 268 -11.73 21.32 -10.03
N ILE A 269 -12.54 21.21 -8.98
CA ILE A 269 -12.21 21.78 -7.65
C ILE A 269 -10.91 21.18 -7.09
N HIS A 270 -10.70 19.87 -7.26
CA HIS A 270 -9.46 19.21 -6.86
C HIS A 270 -8.26 19.81 -7.60
N LYS A 271 -8.32 19.88 -8.93
CA LYS A 271 -7.24 20.42 -9.77
C LYS A 271 -6.91 21.88 -9.44
N GLU A 272 -7.91 22.71 -9.14
CA GLU A 272 -7.72 24.12 -8.76
C GLU A 272 -7.00 24.30 -7.41
N LYS A 273 -7.01 23.27 -6.54
CA LYS A 273 -6.33 23.30 -5.23
C LYS A 273 -4.90 22.77 -5.27
N ILE A 274 -4.53 22.04 -6.32
CA ILE A 274 -3.19 21.43 -6.43
C ILE A 274 -2.15 22.50 -6.74
N VAL A 275 -1.10 22.53 -5.92
CA VAL A 275 0.13 23.27 -6.19
C VAL A 275 1.20 22.23 -6.49
N TYR A 276 1.65 22.16 -7.74
CA TYR A 276 2.70 21.22 -8.16
C TYR A 276 4.05 21.71 -7.65
N GLY A 277 4.81 20.84 -6.98
CA GLY A 277 6.20 21.08 -6.66
C GLY A 277 7.13 20.76 -7.84
N ASP A 278 8.40 21.08 -7.69
CA ASP A 278 9.43 20.78 -8.70
C ASP A 278 9.56 19.27 -8.93
N ASP A 279 9.67 18.84 -10.19
CA ASP A 279 9.86 17.44 -10.54
C ASP A 279 11.26 16.96 -10.13
N GLN A 280 11.32 16.20 -9.03
CA GLN A 280 12.56 15.65 -8.48
C GLN A 280 13.13 14.47 -9.30
N LEU A 281 12.41 14.02 -10.34
CA LEU A 281 12.82 12.94 -11.23
C LEU A 281 13.28 13.44 -12.59
N GLU A 282 12.96 14.69 -12.98
CA GLU A 282 13.36 15.29 -14.27
C GLU A 282 14.89 15.32 -14.45
N SER A 283 15.64 15.47 -13.35
CA SER A 283 17.11 15.52 -13.35
C SER A 283 17.80 14.16 -13.18
N ARG A 284 17.02 13.06 -13.09
CA ARG A 284 17.55 11.69 -12.92
C ARG A 284 17.71 11.02 -14.29
N ASP A 285 18.56 11.60 -15.13
CA ASP A 285 19.09 10.95 -16.34
C ASP A 285 20.16 9.89 -15.98
#